data_AF-A0A1I4LTB5-F1
#
_entry.id   AF-A0A1I4LTB5-F1
#
_cell.length_a   1.000
_cell.length_b   1.000
_cell.length_c   1.000
_cell.angle_alpha   90.00
_cell.angle_beta   90.00
_cell.angle_gamma   90.00
#
_symmetry.space_group_name_H-M   'P 1'
#
loop_
_entity.id
_entity.type
_entity.pdbx_description
1 polymer ?
#
loop_
_entity_poly.entity_id
_entity_poly.type
_entity_poly.pdbx_seq_one_letter_code
_entity_poly.pdbx_strand_id
1 'polypeptide(L)'
;MFKKRIDSAKSRGILLIDDLISLPYCLNPLEEYADMKRQLIAMITKVKRGITQLTTHPSMTTDELQAITPHYREREMEYRLFNDPEIKQLLQREGIKLVSWSNIRDLQRSIS
;
A
#
# COMPACT_ATOMS: atom_id res chain seq x y z
N MET A 1 -13.64 3.85 -8.13
CA MET A 1 -14.15 5.07 -7.50
C MET A 1 -13.04 6.11 -7.24
N PHE A 2 -11.89 5.73 -6.69
CA PHE A 2 -10.80 6.66 -6.33
C PHE A 2 -10.14 7.38 -7.51
N LYS A 3 -9.88 6.70 -8.63
CA LYS A 3 -9.32 7.33 -9.84
C LYS A 3 -10.10 8.56 -10.30
N LYS A 4 -11.43 8.49 -10.31
CA LYS A 4 -12.29 9.65 -10.66
C LYS A 4 -12.08 10.85 -9.74
N ARG A 5 -11.82 10.61 -8.45
CA ARG A 5 -11.54 11.68 -7.47
C ARG A 5 -10.15 12.28 -7.69
N ILE A 6 -9.15 11.45 -7.97
CA ILE A 6 -7.79 11.90 -8.32
C ILE A 6 -7.82 12.75 -9.59
N ASP A 7 -8.48 12.27 -10.64
CA ASP A 7 -8.62 13.00 -11.91
C ASP A 7 -9.35 14.34 -11.71
N SER A 8 -10.42 14.36 -10.91
CA SER A 8 -11.14 15.60 -10.58
C SER A 8 -10.32 16.59 -9.74
N ALA A 9 -9.44 16.12 -8.85
CA ALA A 9 -8.57 17.00 -8.07
C ALA A 9 -7.53 17.63 -9.00
N LYS A 10 -6.91 16.80 -9.86
CA LYS A 10 -5.93 17.22 -10.85
C LYS A 10 -6.50 18.26 -11.83
N SER A 11 -7.73 18.07 -12.32
CA SER A 11 -8.37 19.04 -13.23
C SER A 11 -8.68 20.39 -12.58
N ARG A 12 -8.63 20.48 -11.25
CA ARG A 12 -8.87 21.69 -10.46
C ARG A 12 -7.58 22.29 -9.89
N GLY A 13 -6.42 21.75 -10.24
CA GLY A 13 -5.13 22.17 -9.68
C GLY A 13 -4.93 21.80 -8.20
N ILE A 14 -5.74 20.88 -7.65
CA ILE A 14 -5.60 20.41 -6.28
C ILE A 14 -4.54 19.31 -6.27
N LEU A 15 -3.46 19.51 -5.50
CA LEU A 15 -2.41 18.52 -5.31
C LEU A 15 -2.93 17.33 -4.49
N LEU A 16 -2.90 16.14 -5.09
CA LEU A 16 -3.29 14.87 -4.48
C LEU A 16 -2.31 13.78 -4.91
N ILE A 17 -2.38 12.60 -4.28
CA ILE A 17 -1.69 11.39 -4.74
C ILE A 17 -2.08 11.05 -6.19
N ASP A 18 -1.16 10.41 -6.92
CA ASP A 18 -1.33 10.02 -8.32
C ASP A 18 -2.02 8.66 -8.47
N ASP A 19 -1.84 7.75 -7.52
CA ASP A 19 -2.45 6.42 -7.54
C ASP A 19 -2.73 5.89 -6.13
N LEU A 20 -3.70 4.97 -6.05
CA LEU A 20 -4.08 4.26 -4.83
C LEU A 20 -4.21 2.77 -5.15
N ILE A 21 -3.33 1.97 -4.55
CA ILE A 21 -3.33 0.52 -4.66
C ILE A 21 -3.62 -0.12 -3.30
N SER A 22 -4.17 -1.32 -3.32
CA SER A 22 -4.46 -2.11 -2.13
C SER A 22 -4.30 -3.58 -2.46
N LEU A 23 -3.84 -4.38 -1.49
CA LEU A 23 -3.92 -5.84 -1.62
C LEU A 23 -5.40 -6.26 -1.68
N PRO A 24 -5.74 -7.34 -2.41
CA PRO A 24 -7.10 -7.82 -2.52
C PRO A 24 -7.54 -8.45 -1.20
N TYR A 25 -7.93 -7.60 -0.25
CA TYR A 25 -8.55 -8.02 0.99
C TYR A 25 -9.85 -8.79 0.73
N CYS A 26 -10.05 -9.88 1.48
CA CYS A 26 -11.33 -10.58 1.60
C CYS A 26 -11.88 -11.23 0.30
N LEU A 27 -11.16 -11.17 -0.81
CA LEU A 27 -11.64 -11.66 -2.11
C LEU A 27 -11.42 -13.16 -2.28
N ASN A 28 -10.36 -13.72 -1.69
CA ASN A 28 -10.02 -15.14 -1.76
C ASN A 28 -9.50 -15.64 -0.40
N PRO A 29 -10.33 -16.27 0.45
CA PRO A 29 -9.92 -16.77 1.77
C PRO A 29 -8.93 -17.95 1.73
N LEU A 30 -8.51 -18.38 0.53
CA LEU A 30 -7.56 -19.47 0.27
C LEU A 30 -6.22 -18.97 -0.29
N GLU A 31 -5.99 -17.67 -0.39
CA GLU A 31 -4.69 -17.17 -0.85
C GLU A 31 -3.60 -17.47 0.17
N GLU A 32 -2.61 -18.24 -0.27
CA GLU A 32 -1.43 -18.52 0.52
C GLU A 32 -0.50 -17.30 0.51
N TYR A 33 0.39 -17.23 1.50
CA TYR A 33 1.42 -16.17 1.59
C TYR A 33 2.15 -15.92 0.26
N ALA A 34 2.46 -17.01 -0.46
CA ALA A 34 3.15 -16.95 -1.75
C ALA A 34 2.33 -16.22 -2.82
N ASP A 35 1.00 -16.35 -2.81
CA ASP A 35 0.11 -15.71 -3.78
C ASP A 35 0.07 -14.20 -3.52
N MET A 36 -0.16 -13.81 -2.26
CA MET A 36 -0.18 -12.42 -1.85
C MET A 36 1.17 -11.73 -2.11
N LYS A 37 2.28 -12.46 -1.89
CA LYS A 37 3.63 -11.99 -2.24
C LYS A 37 3.76 -11.73 -3.74
N ARG A 38 3.38 -12.69 -4.59
CA ARG A 38 3.43 -12.53 -6.05
C ARG A 38 2.58 -11.35 -6.53
N GLN A 39 1.41 -11.16 -5.93
CA GLN A 39 0.55 -10.02 -6.24
C GLN A 39 1.17 -8.69 -5.83
N LEU A 40 1.73 -8.59 -4.62
CA LEU A 40 2.44 -7.39 -4.17
C LEU A 40 3.60 -7.04 -5.09
N ILE A 41 4.40 -8.04 -5.49
CA ILE A 41 5.49 -7.86 -6.46
C ILE A 41 4.95 -7.34 -7.80
N ALA A 42 3.87 -7.93 -8.31
CA ALA A 42 3.24 -7.51 -9.57
C ALA A 42 2.64 -6.09 -9.50
N MET A 43 2.17 -5.66 -8.33
CA MET A 43 1.71 -4.28 -8.12
C MET A 43 2.87 -3.30 -8.06
N ILE A 44 3.91 -3.59 -7.25
CA ILE A 44 5.08 -2.73 -7.08
C ILE A 44 5.77 -2.48 -8.43
N THR A 45 5.97 -3.52 -9.23
CA THR A 45 6.57 -3.42 -10.58
C THR A 45 5.74 -2.64 -11.60
N LYS A 46 4.45 -2.39 -11.32
CA LYS A 46 3.55 -1.61 -12.18
C LYS A 46 3.33 -0.18 -11.69
N VAL A 47 3.90 0.19 -10.54
CA VAL A 47 3.81 1.56 -10.00
C VAL A 47 4.37 2.54 -11.02
N LYS A 48 3.59 3.58 -11.31
CA LYS A 48 3.98 4.64 -12.24
C LYS A 48 4.72 5.75 -11.50
N ARG A 49 5.43 6.59 -12.26
CA ARG A 49 6.02 7.82 -11.74
C ARG A 49 4.94 8.68 -11.08
N GLY A 50 5.18 9.11 -9.86
CA GLY A 50 4.25 9.91 -9.06
C GLY A 50 4.26 9.50 -7.59
N ILE A 51 3.28 9.97 -6.83
CA ILE A 51 3.01 9.59 -5.44
C ILE A 51 1.92 8.53 -5.44
N THR A 52 2.28 7.27 -5.17
CA THR A 52 1.33 6.17 -5.02
C THR A 52 1.13 5.85 -3.55
N GLN A 53 -0.12 5.73 -3.11
CA GLN A 53 -0.47 5.22 -1.79
C GLN A 53 -0.78 3.72 -1.88
N LEU A 54 -0.12 2.91 -1.05
CA LEU A 54 -0.50 1.52 -0.80
C LEU A 54 -1.24 1.46 0.55
N THR A 55 -2.48 0.98 0.55
CA THR A 55 -3.29 0.83 1.78
C THR A 55 -3.27 -0.62 2.27
N THR A 56 -2.81 -0.82 3.50
CA THR A 56 -2.62 -2.13 4.15
C THR A 56 -3.01 -2.06 5.63
N HIS A 57 -3.18 -3.21 6.26
CA HIS A 57 -3.43 -3.38 7.70
C HIS A 57 -2.51 -4.47 8.31
N PRO A 58 -1.17 -4.31 8.24
CA PRO A 58 -0.24 -5.28 8.82
C PRO A 58 -0.47 -5.37 10.33
N SER A 59 -0.66 -6.58 10.85
CA SER A 59 -0.84 -6.82 12.28
C SER A 59 -0.31 -8.20 12.66
N MET A 60 0.36 -8.31 13.81
CA MET A 60 0.72 -9.61 14.36
C MET A 60 -0.55 -10.33 14.85
N THR A 61 -0.60 -11.66 14.69
CA THR A 61 -1.72 -12.44 15.21
C THR A 61 -1.69 -12.46 16.73
N THR A 62 -2.80 -12.02 17.35
CA THR A 62 -3.04 -12.08 18.79
C THR A 62 -4.45 -12.62 19.04
N ASP A 63 -4.74 -13.06 20.26
CA ASP A 63 -6.08 -13.52 20.65
C ASP A 63 -7.12 -12.39 20.51
N GLU A 64 -6.74 -11.15 20.85
CA GLU A 64 -7.57 -9.97 20.63
C GLU A 64 -7.87 -9.75 19.14
N LEU A 65 -6.86 -9.82 18.27
CA LEU A 65 -7.05 -9.62 16.84
C LEU A 65 -7.99 -10.68 16.25
N GLN A 66 -7.81 -11.94 16.67
CA GLN A 66 -8.69 -13.06 16.28
C GLN A 66 -10.14 -12.85 16.75
N ALA A 67 -10.34 -12.23 17.91
CA ALA A 67 -11.68 -11.96 18.44
C ALA A 67 -12.38 -10.79 17.71
N ILE A 68 -11.64 -9.79 17.23
CA ILE A 68 -12.25 -8.57 16.64
C ILE A 68 -12.40 -8.59 15.13
N THR A 69 -11.71 -9.49 14.41
CA THR A 69 -11.83 -9.57 12.95
C THR A 69 -11.60 -10.98 12.41
N PRO A 70 -12.46 -11.47 11.48
CA PRO A 70 -12.22 -12.73 10.80
C PRO A 70 -11.02 -12.67 9.83
N HIS A 71 -10.53 -11.46 9.51
CA HIS A 71 -9.43 -11.23 8.56
C HIS A 71 -8.04 -11.17 9.22
N TYR A 72 -7.88 -11.75 10.41
CA TYR A 72 -6.63 -11.70 11.16
C TYR A 72 -5.48 -12.37 10.41
N ARG A 73 -5.76 -13.41 9.62
CA ARG A 73 -4.76 -14.15 8.83
C ARG A 73 -4.16 -13.29 7.73
N GLU A 74 -4.99 -12.56 7.00
CA GLU A 74 -4.56 -11.65 5.94
C GLU A 74 -3.71 -10.51 6.50
N ARG A 75 -4.09 -9.96 7.67
CA ARG A 75 -3.30 -8.94 8.37
C ARG A 75 -1.93 -9.44 8.83
N GLU A 76 -1.84 -10.69 9.25
CA GLU A 76 -0.58 -11.36 9.60
C GLU A 76 0.30 -11.56 8.36
N MET A 77 -0.29 -12.01 7.24
CA MET A 77 0.43 -12.14 5.98
C MET A 77 1.01 -10.81 5.51
N GLU A 78 0.26 -9.71 5.62
CA GLU A 78 0.77 -8.38 5.31
C GLU A 78 1.92 -7.97 6.23
N TYR A 79 1.81 -8.24 7.54
CA TYR A 79 2.89 -8.00 8.48
C TYR A 79 4.17 -8.72 8.05
N ARG A 80 4.06 -9.98 7.63
CA ARG A 80 5.20 -10.75 7.09
C ARG A 80 5.73 -10.16 5.79
N LEU A 81 4.86 -9.79 4.84
CA LEU A 81 5.26 -9.22 3.54
C LEU A 81 6.09 -7.94 3.69
N PHE A 82 5.69 -7.03 4.57
CA PHE A 82 6.44 -5.78 4.78
C PHE A 82 7.73 -5.97 5.57
N ASN A 83 7.89 -7.12 6.22
CA ASN A 83 9.16 -7.53 6.83
C ASN A 83 10.03 -8.40 5.92
N ASP A 84 9.50 -8.90 4.80
CA ASP A 84 10.19 -9.75 3.84
C ASP A 84 11.37 -9.02 3.17
N PRO A 85 12.61 -9.53 3.28
CA PRO A 85 13.78 -8.91 2.66
C PRO A 85 13.66 -8.75 1.14
N GLU A 86 12.98 -9.68 0.45
CA GLU A 86 12.81 -9.61 -1.00
C GLU A 86 11.94 -8.42 -1.40
N ILE A 87 10.90 -8.12 -0.63
CA ILE A 87 10.03 -6.97 -0.87
C ILE A 87 10.81 -5.66 -0.63
N LYS A 88 11.63 -5.61 0.43
CA LYS A 88 12.50 -4.45 0.69
C LYS A 88 13.51 -4.22 -0.43
N GLN A 89 14.14 -5.29 -0.94
CA GLN A 89 15.08 -5.23 -2.06
C GLN A 89 14.38 -4.82 -3.37
N LEU A 90 13.17 -5.33 -3.61
CA LEU A 90 12.36 -4.95 -4.76
C LEU A 90 12.09 -3.44 -4.77
N LEU A 91 11.65 -2.86 -3.65
CA LEU A 91 11.41 -1.41 -3.55
C LEU A 91 12.68 -0.60 -3.91
N GLN A 92 13.84 -1.04 -3.43
CA GLN A 92 15.12 -0.39 -3.76
C GLN A 92 15.46 -0.53 -5.25
N ARG A 93 15.29 -1.73 -5.82
CA ARG A 93 15.59 -2.00 -7.24
C ARG A 93 14.69 -1.21 -8.18
N GLU A 94 13.41 -1.10 -7.87
CA GLU A 94 12.45 -0.30 -8.66
C GLU A 94 12.62 1.22 -8.41
N GLY A 95 13.57 1.64 -7.57
CA GLY A 95 13.83 3.04 -7.26
C GLY A 95 12.69 3.72 -6.50
N ILE A 96 11.87 2.95 -5.79
CA ILE A 96 10.74 3.45 -5.02
C ILE A 96 11.24 4.00 -3.69
N LYS A 97 10.91 5.27 -3.44
CA LYS A 97 11.22 5.95 -2.18
C LYS A 97 9.98 5.92 -1.29
N LEU A 98 10.10 5.31 -0.12
CA LEU A 98 9.07 5.40 0.91
C LEU A 98 9.07 6.82 1.49
N VAL A 99 7.89 7.42 1.54
CA VAL A 99 7.67 8.76 2.09
C VAL A 99 6.50 8.71 3.07
N SER A 100 6.51 9.62 4.04
CA SER A 100 5.39 9.81 4.96
C SER A 100 4.51 10.98 4.52
N TRP A 101 3.31 11.04 5.08
CA TRP A 101 2.45 12.22 4.93
C TRP A 101 3.07 13.50 5.50
N SER A 102 3.99 13.41 6.46
CA SER A 102 4.72 14.59 6.94
C SER A 102 5.65 15.14 5.87
N ASN A 103 6.34 14.29 5.09
CA ASN A 103 7.16 14.76 3.98
C ASN A 103 6.33 15.54 2.95
N ILE A 104 5.14 15.06 2.62
CA ILE A 104 4.22 15.71 1.67
C ILE A 104 3.72 17.04 2.25
N ARG A 105 3.24 17.04 3.50
CA ARG A 105 2.76 18.23 4.20
C ARG A 105 3.83 19.32 4.28
N ASP A 106 5.05 18.94 4.63
CA ASP A 106 6.15 19.89 4.81
C ASP A 106 6.56 20.48 3.46
N LEU A 107 6.57 19.68 2.39
CA LEU A 107 6.76 20.18 1.02
C LEU A 107 5.65 21.16 0.62
N GLN A 108 4.38 20.84 0.86
CA GLN A 108 3.27 21.75 0.57
C GLN A 108 3.38 23.09 1.32
N ARG A 109 3.82 23.07 2.58
CA ARG A 109 4.04 24.29 3.38
C ARG A 109 5.22 25.12 2.90
N SER A 110 6.24 24.49 2.31
CA SER A 110 7.42 25.20 1.77
C SER A 110 7.16 25.93 0.44
N ILE A 111 6.08 25.57 -0.27
CA ILE A 111 5.68 26.17 -1.55
C ILE A 111 4.44 27.06 -1.43
N SER A 112 3.91 27.20 -0.21
CA SER A 112 2.82 28.13 0.15
C SER A 112 3.40 29.45 0.63
#